data_AF-A0A8B6CPC1-F1
#
_entry.id   AF-A0A8B6CPC1-F1
#
_cell.length_a   1.000
_cell.length_b   1.000
_cell.length_c   1.000
_cell.angle_alpha   90.00
_cell.angle_beta   90.00
_cell.angle_gamma   90.00
#
_symmetry.space_group_name_H-M   'P 1'
#
loop_
_entity.id
_entity.type
_entity.pdbx_description
1 polymer ?
#
loop_
_entity_poly.entity_id
_entity_poly.type
_entity_poly.pdbx_seq_one_letter_code
_entity_poly.pdbx_strand_id
1 'polypeptide(L)' 'MGKLNVSILRYLTKEDFRVLTAVEMGLKNHEIVPTPLIASIAHLHGGGCHKVLRELCKHRLVAYEHAGRK' A
#
# COMPACT_ATOMS: atom_id res chain seq x y z
N MET A 1 -12.41 17.21 -4.68
CA MET A 1 -10.94 17.10 -4.66
C MET A 1 -10.52 16.53 -3.32
N GLY A 2 -9.87 15.37 -3.30
CA GLY A 2 -9.40 14.74 -2.05
C GLY A 2 -8.32 15.61 -1.40
N LYS A 3 -8.53 16.02 -0.14
CA LYS A 3 -7.52 16.76 0.62
C LYS A 3 -6.44 15.77 1.07
N LEU A 4 -5.33 15.71 0.34
CA LEU A 4 -4.15 14.94 0.74
C LEU A 4 -3.43 15.68 1.87
N ASN A 5 -3.26 15.04 3.03
CA ASN A 5 -2.48 15.61 4.11
C ASN A 5 -0.98 15.40 3.83
N VAL A 6 -0.33 16.39 3.23
CA VAL A 6 1.10 16.32 2.87
C VAL A 6 2.05 16.28 4.08
N SER A 7 1.59 16.66 5.28
CA SER A 7 2.42 16.64 6.49
C SER A 7 2.92 15.24 6.83
N ILE A 8 2.15 14.20 6.46
CA ILE A 8 2.51 12.80 6.73
C ILE A 8 3.68 12.32 5.89
N LEU A 9 3.87 12.89 4.69
CA LEU A 9 4.90 12.44 3.74
C LEU A 9 6.31 12.55 4.31
N ARG A 10 6.52 13.46 5.27
CA ARG A 10 7.81 13.63 5.98
C ARG A 10 8.16 12.46 6.90
N TYR A 11 7.16 11.67 7.31
CA TYR A 11 7.32 10.56 8.25
C TYR A 11 7.30 9.20 7.55
N LEU A 12 7.07 9.15 6.24
CA LEU A 12 7.14 7.93 5.46
C LEU A 12 8.60 7.48 5.31
N THR A 13 8.84 6.21 5.61
CA THR A 13 10.13 5.55 5.45
C THR A 13 10.33 5.08 4.01
N LYS A 14 11.56 4.67 3.67
CA LYS A 14 11.85 4.06 2.36
C LYS A 14 11.02 2.80 2.10
N GLU A 15 10.68 2.04 3.13
CA GLU A 15 9.83 0.85 2.98
C GLU A 15 8.39 1.23 2.63
N ASP A 16 7.86 2.28 3.25
CA ASP A 16 6.51 2.77 2.95
C ASP A 16 6.39 3.21 1.48
N PHE A 17 7.38 3.93 0.97
CA PHE A 17 7.43 4.31 -0.45
C PHE A 17 7.57 3.11 -1.38
N ARG A 18 8.38 2.11 -1.03
CA ARG A 18 8.48 0.87 -1.82
C ARG A 18 7.14 0.13 -1.89
N VAL A 19 6.39 0.07 -0.79
CA VAL A 19 5.05 -0.53 -0.77
C VAL A 19 4.07 0.29 -1.61
N LEU A 20 4.09 1.62 -1.51
CA LEU A 20 3.23 2.49 -2.34
C LEU A 20 3.51 2.31 -3.84
N THR A 21 4.78 2.27 -4.24
CA THR A 21 5.16 1.99 -5.63
C THR A 21 4.75 0.56 -6.06
N ALA A 22 4.90 -0.42 -5.18
CA ALA A 22 4.47 -1.80 -5.47
C ALA A 22 2.95 -1.90 -5.69
N VAL A 23 2.16 -1.16 -4.90
CA VAL A 23 0.71 -1.03 -5.11
C VAL A 23 0.42 -0.38 -6.45
N GLU A 24 1.05 0.75 -6.78
CA GLU A 24 0.88 1.43 -8.07
C GLU A 24 1.25 0.54 -9.26
N MET A 25 2.33 -0.22 -9.16
CA MET A 25 2.74 -1.20 -10.17
C MET A 25 1.72 -2.34 -10.31
N GLY A 26 1.16 -2.84 -9.20
CA GLY A 26 0.12 -3.87 -9.22
C GLY A 26 -1.20 -3.38 -9.83
N LEU A 27 -1.56 -2.11 -9.57
CA LEU A 27 -2.79 -1.49 -10.07
C LEU A 27 -2.84 -1.39 -11.60
N LYS A 28 -1.69 -1.43 -12.28
CA LYS A 28 -1.63 -1.47 -13.75
C LYS A 28 -2.30 -2.72 -14.33
N ASN A 29 -2.32 -3.83 -13.58
CA ASN A 29 -2.81 -5.12 -14.06
C ASN A 29 -3.97 -5.68 -13.20
N HIS A 30 -4.21 -5.11 -12.02
CA HIS A 30 -5.24 -5.57 -11.08
C HIS A 30 -6.02 -4.37 -10.53
N GLU A 31 -7.35 -4.37 -10.65
CA GLU A 31 -8.18 -3.35 -10.00
C GLU A 31 -8.03 -3.37 -8.46
N ILE A 32 -7.86 -4.56 -7.89
CA ILE A 32 -7.55 -4.78 -6.48
C ILE A 32 -6.27 -5.61 -6.39
N VAL A 33 -5.21 -5.03 -5.84
CA VAL A 33 -3.90 -5.70 -5.75
C VAL A 33 -3.86 -6.58 -4.49
N PRO A 34 -3.59 -7.89 -4.61
CA PRO A 34 -3.49 -8.76 -3.45
C PRO A 34 -2.21 -8.49 -2.64
N THR A 35 -2.30 -8.50 -1.31
CA THR A 35 -1.17 -8.34 -0.39
C THR A 35 0.08 -9.19 -0.71
N PRO A 36 -0.02 -10.49 -1.04
CA PRO A 36 1.16 -11.27 -1.41
C PRO A 36 1.88 -10.72 -2.64
N LEU A 37 1.14 -10.21 -3.63
CA LEU A 37 1.74 -9.61 -4.83
C LEU A 37 2.49 -8.31 -4.49
N ILE A 38 1.90 -7.48 -3.62
CA ILE A 38 2.56 -6.26 -3.13
C ILE A 38 3.86 -6.61 -2.42
N ALA A 39 3.86 -7.62 -1.55
CA ALA A 39 5.05 -8.06 -0.83
C ALA A 39 6.16 -8.55 -1.78
N SER A 40 5.79 -9.29 -2.84
CA SER A 40 6.72 -9.76 -3.87
C SER A 40 7.35 -8.61 -4.66
N ILE A 41 6.55 -7.66 -5.13
CA ILE A 41 7.04 -6.50 -5.92
C ILE A 41 7.87 -5.56 -5.02
N ALA A 42 7.45 -5.36 -3.78
CA ALA A 42 8.15 -4.49 -2.83
C ALA A 42 9.48 -5.08 -2.34
N HIS A 43 9.76 -6.38 -2.56
CA HIS A 43 10.95 -7.10 -2.07
C HIS A 43 11.22 -6.87 -0.56
N LEU A 44 10.17 -6.96 0.26
CA LEU A 44 10.28 -6.82 1.71
C LEU A 44 10.79 -8.13 2.34
N HIS A 45 11.81 -8.03 3.18
CA HIS A 45 12.37 -9.17 3.90
C HIS A 45 11.58 -9.36 5.21
N GLY A 46 10.69 -10.36 5.23
CA GLY A 46 9.82 -10.65 6.37
C GLY A 46 8.45 -9.96 6.30
N GLY A 47 7.46 -10.52 7.01
CA GLY A 47 6.01 -10.18 6.92
C GLY A 47 5.59 -8.74 7.29
N GLY A 48 6.48 -7.76 7.21
CA GLY A 48 6.23 -6.35 7.50
C GLY A 48 5.26 -5.65 6.52
N CYS A 49 4.97 -6.25 5.36
CA CYS A 49 4.07 -5.67 4.37
C CYS A 49 2.67 -5.35 4.96
N HIS A 50 2.12 -6.25 5.78
CA HIS A 50 0.83 -6.01 6.45
C HIS A 50 0.86 -4.84 7.42
N LYS A 51 1.98 -4.65 8.15
CA LYS A 51 2.14 -3.53 9.09
C LYS A 51 2.16 -2.20 8.35
N VAL A 52 2.93 -2.13 7.26
CA VAL A 52 3.04 -0.95 6.41
C VAL A 52 1.71 -0.60 5.77
N LEU A 53 1.01 -1.57 5.17
CA LEU A 53 -0.31 -1.35 4.57
C LEU A 53 -1.33 -0.83 5.59
N ARG A 54 -1.32 -1.34 6.82
CA ARG A 54 -2.20 -0.85 7.88
C ARG A 54 -1.91 0.61 8.25
N GLU A 55 -0.64 1.00 8.30
CA GLU A 55 -0.25 2.38 8.61
C GLU A 55 -0.62 3.32 7.47
N LEU A 56 -0.33 2.95 6.22
CA LEU A 56 -0.72 3.70 5.02
C LEU A 56 -2.24 3.90 4.91
N CYS A 57 -3.02 2.90 5.32
CA CYS A 57 -4.48 2.97 5.36
C CYS A 57 -5.00 4.00 6.38
N LYS A 58 -4.35 4.14 7.54
CA LYS A 58 -4.73 5.17 8.54
C LYS A 58 -4.59 6.58 7.98
N HIS A 59 -3.54 6.80 7.19
CA HIS A 59 -3.24 8.08 6.53
C HIS A 59 -4.03 8.30 5.25
N ARG A 60 -4.94 7.38 4.91
CA ARG A 60 -5.77 7.39 3.70
C ARG A 60 -4.95 7.47 2.41
N LEU A 61 -3.74 6.89 2.42
CA LEU A 61 -2.88 6.80 1.24
C LEU A 61 -3.22 5.55 0.40
N VAL A 62 -3.75 4.51 1.03
CA VAL A 62 -4.21 3.28 0.40
C VAL A 62 -5.57 2.90 0.98
N ALA A 63 -6.45 2.34 0.16
CA ALA A 63 -7.72 1.79 0.61
C ALA A 63 -7.62 0.25 0.64
N TYR A 64 -8.15 -0.35 1.71
CA TYR A 64 -8.29 -1.80 1.80
C TYR A 64 -9.70 -2.17 1.34
N GLU A 65 -9.79 -2.90 0.23
CA GLU A 65 -11.05 -3.41 -0.30
C GLU A 65 -11.12 -4.91 -0.08
N HIS A 66 -12.27 -5.39 0.39
CA HIS A 66 -12.53 -6.81 0.48
C HIS A 66 -13.43 -7.17 -0.68
N ALA A 67 -12.87 -7.84 -1.69
CA ALA A 67 -13.67 -8.44 -2.75
C ALA A 67 -14.53 -9.53 -2.10
N GLY A 68 -15.73 -9.14 -1.67
CA GLY A 68 -16.68 -10.04 -1.03
C GLY A 68 -16.96 -11.22 -1.95
N ARG A 69 -17.02 -12.41 -1.34
CA ARG A 69 -17.66 -13.58 -1.96
C ARG A 69 -18.98 -13.14 -2.60
N LYS A 70 -19.07 -13.28 -3.92
CA LYS A 70 -20.33 -13.69 -4.53
C LYS A 70 -20.43 -15.21 -4.42
#